data_AF-A0A3C0Y8W2-F1
#
_entry.id   AF-A0A3C0Y8W2-F1
#
_cell.length_a   1.000
_cell.length_b   1.000
_cell.length_c   1.000
_cell.angle_alpha   90.00
_cell.angle_beta   90.00
_cell.angle_gamma   90.00
#
_symmetry.space_group_name_H-M   'P 1'
#
loop_
_entity.id
_entity.type
_entity.pdbx_description
1 polymer ?
#
loop_
_entity_poly.entity_id
_entity_poly.type
_entity_poly.pdbx_seq_one_letter_code
_entity_poly.pdbx_strand_id
1 'polypeptide(L)'
;EEGHGAAVLIRAIEPLAGLDVMRARRGLDDVRLLCAGPGRVGQALGIMREHNGLPIAAPPFALLPAVGPVQVISGPRIGISKALDKPWRFGLAGSRFLSRPLR
;
A
#
# COMPACT_ATOMS: atom_id res chain seq x y z
N GLU A 1 20.08 -13.17 5.24
CA GLU A 1 21.11 -13.34 6.29
C GLU A 1 20.57 -12.81 7.60
N GLU A 2 20.88 -13.48 8.70
CA GLU A 2 20.55 -13.01 10.04
C GLU A 2 21.19 -11.63 10.27
N GLY A 3 20.41 -10.65 10.74
CA GLY A 3 20.86 -9.26 10.89
C GLY A 3 20.65 -8.33 9.68
N HIS A 4 20.12 -8.82 8.55
CA HIS A 4 19.78 -7.97 7.40
C HIS A 4 18.34 -7.46 7.45
N GLY A 5 18.15 -6.14 7.56
CA GLY A 5 16.84 -5.50 7.56
C GLY A 5 16.28 -5.32 6.15
N ALA A 6 15.23 -6.08 5.81
CA ALA A 6 14.45 -5.90 4.58
C ALA A 6 12.96 -5.74 4.91
N ALA A 7 12.27 -4.90 4.14
CA ALA A 7 10.84 -4.66 4.31
C ALA A 7 10.18 -4.25 2.98
N VAL A 8 8.87 -4.46 2.89
CA VAL A 8 8.03 -3.99 1.78
C VAL A 8 7.09 -2.91 2.30
N LEU A 9 7.06 -1.76 1.63
CA LEU A 9 6.12 -0.69 1.96
C LEU A 9 4.85 -0.83 1.10
N ILE A 10 3.69 -0.97 1.74
CA ILE A 10 2.40 -0.82 1.07
C ILE A 10 2.17 0.67 0.78
N ARG A 11 2.26 1.04 -0.50
CA ARG A 11 2.18 2.45 -0.93
C ARG A 11 0.78 2.90 -1.32
N ALA A 12 -0.04 1.97 -1.80
CA ALA A 12 -1.42 2.22 -2.16
C ALA A 12 -2.19 0.90 -2.23
N ILE A 13 -3.51 0.97 -2.04
CA ILE A 13 -4.44 -0.14 -2.28
C ILE A 13 -5.67 0.39 -3.02
N GLU A 14 -6.35 -0.49 -3.75
CA GLU A 14 -7.72 -0.27 -4.20
C GLU A 14 -8.68 -0.65 -3.07
N PRO A 15 -9.49 0.28 -2.55
CA PRO A 15 -10.49 -0.05 -1.53
C PRO A 15 -11.64 -0.88 -2.12
N LEU A 16 -11.83 -2.10 -1.62
CA LEU A 16 -12.91 -3.00 -2.07
C LEU A 16 -14.05 -3.16 -1.06
N ALA A 17 -13.78 -2.93 0.22
CA ALA A 17 -14.75 -3.09 1.31
C ALA A 17 -14.50 -2.06 2.41
N GLY A 18 -15.50 -1.82 3.28
CA GLY A 18 -15.38 -0.88 4.39
C GLY A 18 -15.25 0.60 3.98
N LEU A 19 -15.74 0.94 2.78
CA LEU A 19 -15.59 2.28 2.19
C LEU A 19 -16.09 3.39 3.10
N ASP A 20 -17.23 3.21 3.77
CA ASP A 20 -17.81 4.26 4.61
C ASP A 20 -16.95 4.55 5.85
N VAL A 21 -16.37 3.51 6.45
CA VAL A 21 -15.40 3.65 7.54
C VAL A 21 -14.14 4.37 7.05
N MET A 22 -13.64 4.01 5.87
CA MET A 22 -12.49 4.69 5.27
C MET A 22 -12.80 6.17 4.97
N ARG A 23 -13.96 6.49 4.41
CA ARG A 23 -14.40 7.86 4.14
C ARG A 23 -14.49 8.67 5.43
N ALA A 24 -15.11 8.11 6.47
CA ALA A 24 -15.18 8.75 7.79
C ALA A 24 -13.79 9.03 8.38
N ARG A 25 -12.87 8.06 8.31
CA ARG A 25 -11.47 8.25 8.77
C ARG A 25 -10.69 9.26 7.94
N ARG A 26 -11.04 9.41 6.65
CA ARG A 26 -10.33 10.26 5.68
C ARG A 26 -10.93 11.64 5.47
N GLY A 27 -12.17 11.84 5.88
CA GLY A 27 -12.92 13.09 5.66
C GLY A 27 -13.11 13.43 4.19
N LEU A 28 -13.22 12.43 3.30
CA LEU A 28 -13.44 12.64 1.87
C LEU A 28 -14.18 11.46 1.22
N ASP A 29 -14.88 11.72 0.12
CA ASP A 29 -15.71 10.72 -0.57
C ASP A 29 -15.03 10.05 -1.77
N ASP A 30 -14.03 10.70 -2.39
CA ASP A 30 -13.35 10.18 -3.57
C ASP A 30 -12.55 8.91 -3.23
N VAL A 31 -13.11 7.76 -3.62
CA VAL A 31 -12.55 6.43 -3.38
C VAL A 31 -11.12 6.29 -3.90
N ARG A 32 -10.77 6.98 -4.99
CA ARG A 32 -9.42 6.94 -5.56
C ARG A 32 -8.38 7.54 -4.61
N LEU A 33 -8.78 8.50 -3.78
CA LEU A 33 -7.90 9.22 -2.87
C LEU A 33 -7.86 8.63 -1.46
N LEU A 34 -8.77 7.70 -1.13
CA LEU A 34 -8.82 7.03 0.16
C LEU A 34 -7.53 6.27 0.47
N CYS A 35 -6.93 5.60 -0.52
CA CYS A 35 -5.75 4.76 -0.29
C CYS A 35 -4.58 5.06 -1.23
N ALA A 36 -4.59 6.20 -1.94
CA ALA A 36 -3.51 6.60 -2.85
C ALA A 36 -2.31 7.23 -2.11
N GLY A 37 -1.61 6.47 -1.26
CA GLY A 37 -0.39 6.89 -0.55
C GLY A 37 -0.13 6.08 0.74
N PRO A 38 1.12 5.95 1.21
CA PRO A 38 1.43 5.09 2.36
C PRO A 38 0.74 5.55 3.66
N GLY A 39 0.85 6.84 4.02
CA GLY A 39 0.12 7.38 5.18
C GLY A 39 -1.41 7.35 4.99
N ARG A 40 -1.84 7.45 3.74
CA ARG A 40 -3.26 7.40 3.35
C ARG A 40 -3.87 6.02 3.59
N VAL A 41 -3.14 4.96 3.23
CA VAL A 41 -3.49 3.56 3.52
C VAL A 41 -3.60 3.35 5.02
N GLY A 42 -2.60 3.79 5.79
CA GLY A 42 -2.60 3.65 7.24
C GLY A 42 -3.83 4.31 7.88
N GLN A 43 -4.12 5.57 7.53
CA GLN A 43 -5.29 6.28 8.05
C GLN A 43 -6.61 5.63 7.64
N ALA A 44 -6.78 5.23 6.37
CA ALA A 44 -8.02 4.61 5.90
C ALA A 44 -8.30 3.26 6.61
N LEU A 45 -7.26 2.43 6.75
CA LEU A 45 -7.37 1.12 7.41
C LEU A 45 -7.38 1.20 8.95
N GLY A 46 -7.05 2.36 9.53
CA GLY A 46 -6.95 2.51 10.99
C GLY A 46 -5.67 1.90 11.57
N ILE A 47 -4.60 1.85 10.79
CA ILE A 47 -3.30 1.34 11.23
C ILE A 47 -2.61 2.39 12.10
N MET A 48 -2.55 2.10 13.39
CA MET A 48 -1.88 2.88 14.42
C MET A 48 -0.54 2.26 14.85
N ARG A 49 0.20 2.96 15.71
CA ARG A 49 1.53 2.55 16.20
C ARG A 49 1.48 1.23 16.98
N GLU A 50 0.38 0.98 17.68
CA GLU A 50 0.14 -0.24 18.46
C GLU A 50 0.20 -1.53 17.62
N HIS A 51 0.05 -1.43 16.30
CA HIS A 51 0.16 -2.56 15.40
C HIS A 51 1.61 -2.94 15.02
N ASN A 52 2.59 -2.12 15.41
CA ASN A 52 3.98 -2.38 15.08
C ASN A 52 4.47 -3.68 15.76
N GLY A 53 5.09 -4.56 14.97
CA GLY A 53 5.59 -5.86 15.45
C GLY A 53 4.55 -6.98 15.43
N LEU A 54 3.29 -6.68 15.09
CA LEU A 54 2.27 -7.73 14.94
C LEU A 54 2.51 -8.56 13.67
N PRO A 55 2.22 -9.87 13.71
CA PRO A 55 2.29 -10.72 12.53
C PRO A 55 1.25 -10.32 11.47
N ILE A 56 1.69 -10.08 10.23
CA ILE A 56 0.81 -9.70 9.11
C ILE A 56 -0.15 -10.83 8.68
N ALA A 57 0.17 -12.07 9.03
CA ALA A 57 -0.58 -13.28 8.67
C ALA A 57 -1.55 -13.75 9.77
N ALA A 58 -1.79 -12.95 10.81
CA ALA A 58 -2.73 -13.28 11.87
C ALA A 58 -3.56 -12.06 12.28
N PRO A 59 -4.72 -12.27 12.95
CA PRO A 59 -5.56 -11.17 13.43
C PRO A 59 -4.76 -10.11 14.20
N PRO A 60 -5.05 -8.81 13.99
CA PRO A 60 -6.19 -8.27 13.24
C PRO A 60 -5.98 -8.21 11.72
N PHE A 61 -4.89 -8.76 11.18
CA PHE A 61 -4.58 -8.73 9.76
C PHE A 61 -4.92 -10.04 9.03
N ALA A 62 -5.14 -9.92 7.73
CA ALA A 62 -5.17 -11.03 6.80
C ALA A 62 -4.52 -10.59 5.49
N LEU A 63 -3.66 -11.44 4.95
CA LEU A 63 -3.07 -11.27 3.63
C LEU A 63 -3.50 -12.44 2.76
N LEU A 64 -4.30 -12.15 1.74
CA LEU A 64 -4.88 -13.14 0.83
C LEU A 64 -4.17 -13.08 -0.53
N PRO A 65 -3.95 -14.23 -1.20
CA PRO A 65 -3.42 -14.23 -2.54
C PRO A 65 -4.40 -13.61 -3.54
N ALA A 66 -3.88 -13.12 -4.67
CA ALA A 66 -4.73 -12.67 -5.77
C ALA A 66 -5.55 -13.85 -6.33
N VAL A 67 -6.78 -13.58 -6.76
CA VAL A 67 -7.71 -14.60 -7.29
C VAL A 67 -7.30 -15.07 -8.70
N GLY A 68 -6.43 -14.32 -9.39
CA GLY A 68 -5.97 -14.65 -10.75
C GLY A 68 -4.68 -13.92 -11.13
N PRO A 69 -4.19 -14.13 -12.36
CA PRO A 69 -2.97 -13.49 -12.84
C PRO A 69 -3.12 -11.97 -12.87
N VAL A 70 -2.06 -11.27 -12.48
CA VAL A 70 -1.98 -9.81 -12.48
C VAL A 70 -0.74 -9.35 -13.24
N GLN A 71 -0.88 -8.27 -14.01
CA GLN A 71 0.27 -7.65 -14.67
C GLN A 71 0.93 -6.66 -13.71
N VAL A 72 2.15 -6.98 -13.28
CA VAL A 72 2.95 -6.12 -12.40
C VAL A 72 3.92 -5.29 -13.25
N ILE A 73 3.93 -3.98 -13.02
CA ILE A 73 4.92 -3.05 -13.56
C ILE A 73 5.84 -2.56 -12.45
N SER A 74 7.08 -2.25 -12.80
CA SER A 74 8.10 -1.79 -11.86
C SER A 74 8.75 -0.48 -12.30
N GLY A 75 9.29 0.25 -11.35
CA GLY A 75 9.97 1.51 -11.61
C GLY A 75 10.68 2.06 -10.38
N PRO A 76 11.29 3.25 -10.48
CA PRO A 76 12.01 3.85 -9.37
C PRO A 76 11.06 4.17 -8.21
N ARG A 77 11.58 4.06 -7.00
CA ARG A 77 10.89 4.49 -5.77
C ARG A 77 10.78 6.01 -5.70
N ILE A 78 9.83 6.50 -4.92
CA ILE A 78 9.56 7.93 -4.74
C ILE A 78 9.81 8.32 -3.28
N GLY A 79 10.42 9.48 -3.07
CA GLY A 79 10.65 10.05 -1.74
C GLY A 79 11.84 9.42 -1.02
N ILE A 80 12.87 9.00 -1.76
CA ILE A 80 14.14 8.49 -1.23
C ILE A 80 15.28 9.30 -1.83
N SER A 81 16.44 9.33 -1.16
CA SER A 81 17.65 10.03 -1.63
C SER A 81 18.77 9.11 -2.10
N LYS A 82 18.62 7.79 -1.91
CA LYS A 82 19.62 6.76 -2.26
C LYS A 82 18.98 5.71 -3.16
N ALA A 83 19.76 5.09 -4.05
CA ALA A 83 19.30 4.03 -4.96
C ALA A 83 18.05 4.44 -5.77
N LEU A 84 18.12 5.64 -6.36
CA LEU A 84 17.06 6.29 -7.14
C LEU A 84 16.78 5.57 -8.46
N ASP A 85 17.80 4.91 -9.01
CA ASP A 85 17.79 4.14 -10.26
C ASP A 85 17.16 2.75 -10.10
N LYS A 86 17.09 2.23 -8.87
CA LYS A 86 16.63 0.85 -8.64
C LYS A 86 15.12 0.71 -8.83
N PRO A 87 14.65 -0.27 -9.62
CA PRO A 87 13.23 -0.47 -9.92
C PRO A 87 12.47 -1.18 -8.79
N TRP A 88 12.64 -0.75 -7.54
CA TRP A 88 12.06 -1.38 -6.35
C TRP A 88 10.72 -0.77 -5.94
N ARG A 89 9.98 -0.21 -6.89
CA ARG A 89 8.57 0.16 -6.73
C ARG A 89 7.76 -0.68 -7.70
N PHE A 90 6.87 -1.49 -7.17
CA PHE A 90 5.99 -2.38 -7.93
C PHE A 90 4.55 -1.90 -7.83
N GLY A 91 3.75 -2.16 -8.87
CA GLY A 91 2.33 -1.85 -8.86
C GLY A 91 1.57 -2.57 -9.97
N LEU A 92 0.24 -2.59 -9.84
CA LEU A 92 -0.66 -3.18 -10.83
C LEU A 92 -0.75 -2.29 -12.07
N ALA A 93 -0.53 -2.87 -13.25
CA ALA A 93 -0.65 -2.17 -14.52
C ALA A 93 -2.04 -1.55 -14.69
N GLY A 94 -2.11 -0.29 -15.15
CA GLY A 94 -3.37 0.42 -15.36
C GLY A 94 -4.13 0.84 -14.10
N SER A 95 -3.59 0.59 -12.90
CA SER A 95 -4.27 0.97 -11.65
C SER A 95 -4.44 2.49 -11.54
N ARG A 96 -5.68 2.92 -11.31
CA ARG A 96 -6.04 4.33 -11.05
C ARG A 96 -5.88 4.74 -9.57
N PHE A 97 -5.46 3.81 -8.71
CA PHE A 97 -5.36 4.00 -7.26
C PHE A 97 -3.94 4.34 -6.80
N LEU A 98 -2.98 4.40 -7.73
CA LEU A 98 -1.60 4.80 -7.42
C LEU A 98 -1.52 6.33 -7.22
N SER A 99 -0.82 6.76 -6.17
CA SER A 99 -0.52 8.19 -5.93
C SER A 99 0.25 8.86 -7.07
N ARG A 100 1.18 8.10 -7.66
CA ARG A 100 1.91 8.47 -8.88
C ARG A 100 1.91 7.27 -9.81
N PRO A 101 1.45 7.40 -11.06
CA PRO A 101 1.50 6.33 -12.03
C PRO A 101 2.89 5.71 -12.12
N LEU A 102 2.93 4.38 -12.27
CA LEU A 102 4.07 3.67 -12.81
C LEU A 102 3.91 3.71 -14.33
N ARG A 103 4.93 4.20 -15.02
CA ARG A 103 5.05 4.13 -16.48
C ARG A 103 6.10 3.11 -16.81
#